data_AF-A0A962ICW1-F1
#
_entry.id   AF-A0A962ICW1-F1
#
_cell.length_a   1.000
_cell.length_b   1.000
_cell.length_c   1.000
_cell.angle_alpha   90.00
_cell.angle_beta   90.00
_cell.angle_gamma   90.00
#
_symmetry.space_group_name_H-M   'P 1'
#
loop_
_entity.id
_entity.type
_entity.pdbx_description
1 polymer ?
#
loop_
_entity_poly.entity_id
_entity_poly.type
_entity_poly.pdbx_seq_one_letter_code
_entity_poly.pdbx_strand_id
1 'polypeptide(L)'
;ALYCGNPVLVCNGRLDGQQQAWLQTCPQVVLLAAVPDWVLLSTLPELACVAFTPVGEVPAQQRRDLRRKLAARSGPIVRHVSEVLAPALYMHERHLCVNTTAAGGNVSLIAGAG
;
A
#
# COMPACT_ATOMS: atom_id res chain seq x y z
N ALA A 1 3.08 -4.17 2.98
CA ALA A 1 3.27 -3.83 1.55
C ALA A 1 3.84 -5.00 0.75
N LEU A 2 5.11 -5.39 0.95
CA LEU A 2 5.77 -6.45 0.15
C LEU A 2 5.07 -7.81 0.24
N TYR A 3 4.68 -8.23 1.45
CA TYR A 3 3.89 -9.45 1.68
C TYR A 3 2.59 -9.48 0.86
N CYS A 4 2.00 -8.32 0.57
CA CYS A 4 0.76 -8.22 -0.19
C CYS A 4 1.00 -8.07 -1.70
N GLY A 5 2.24 -8.29 -2.18
CA GLY A 5 2.59 -8.23 -3.60
C GLY A 5 2.73 -6.82 -4.18
N ASN A 6 2.76 -5.77 -3.35
CA ASN A 6 2.91 -4.41 -3.85
C ASN A 6 4.37 -4.11 -4.21
N PRO A 7 4.64 -3.41 -5.32
CA PRO A 7 5.92 -2.75 -5.52
C PRO A 7 6.06 -1.62 -4.50
N VAL A 8 7.27 -1.43 -3.96
CA VAL A 8 7.54 -0.48 -2.88
C VAL A 8 8.75 0.38 -3.21
N LEU A 9 8.54 1.68 -3.19
CA LEU A 9 9.61 2.66 -3.11
C LEU A 9 9.95 2.90 -1.63
N VAL A 10 11.13 2.52 -1.19
CA VAL A 10 11.60 2.69 0.18
C VAL A 10 12.53 3.91 0.25
N CYS A 11 12.11 4.89 1.03
CA CYS A 11 12.89 6.10 1.32
C CYS A 11 13.21 6.12 2.81
N ASN A 12 14.31 5.48 3.22
CA ASN A 12 14.70 5.44 4.62
C ASN A 12 16.23 5.49 4.77
N GLY A 13 16.75 6.66 5.12
CA GLY A 13 18.18 6.88 5.34
C GLY A 13 18.74 6.26 6.63
N ARG A 14 17.89 5.61 7.45
CA ARG A 14 18.31 4.92 8.69
C ARG A 14 18.53 3.42 8.51
N LEU A 15 18.37 2.90 7.29
CA LEU A 15 18.61 1.48 7.02
C LEU A 15 20.10 1.18 7.14
N ASP A 16 20.45 0.15 7.90
CA ASP A 16 21.83 -0.36 7.94
C ASP A 16 22.20 -1.12 6.65
N GLY A 17 23.48 -1.44 6.48
CA GLY A 17 23.98 -2.12 5.28
C GLY A 17 23.36 -3.51 5.06
N GLN A 18 23.02 -4.24 6.12
CA GLN A 18 22.40 -5.55 6.00
C GLN A 18 20.94 -5.43 5.56
N GLN A 19 20.20 -4.46 6.11
CA GLN A 19 18.82 -4.15 5.72
C GLN A 19 18.74 -3.69 4.27
N GLN A 20 19.67 -2.82 3.83
CA GLN A 20 19.76 -2.38 2.44
C GLN A 20 20.05 -3.56 1.51
N ALA A 21 21.06 -4.39 1.84
CA ALA A 21 21.41 -5.56 1.05
C ALA A 21 20.23 -6.55 0.94
N TRP A 22 19.51 -6.80 2.03
CA TRP A 22 18.33 -7.65 2.00
C TRP A 22 17.22 -7.07 1.11
N LEU A 23 16.91 -5.79 1.25
CA LEU A 23 15.90 -5.12 0.42
C LEU A 23 16.25 -5.12 -1.07
N GLN A 24 17.53 -5.05 -1.43
CA GLN A 24 17.99 -5.16 -2.82
C GLN A 24 17.78 -6.55 -3.44
N THR A 25 17.61 -7.60 -2.62
CA THR A 25 17.25 -8.93 -3.12
C THR A 25 15.77 -9.05 -3.51
N CYS A 26 14.94 -8.09 -3.11
CA CYS A 26 13.51 -8.07 -3.42
C CYS A 26 13.28 -7.35 -4.75
N PRO A 27 12.83 -8.03 -5.83
CA PRO A 27 12.74 -7.43 -7.17
C PRO A 27 11.71 -6.30 -7.27
N GLN A 28 10.72 -6.28 -6.38
CA GLN A 28 9.68 -5.25 -6.33
C GLN A 28 10.03 -4.06 -5.41
N VAL A 29 11.27 -3.97 -4.92
CA VAL A 29 11.75 -2.87 -4.07
C VAL A 29 12.64 -1.94 -4.88
N VAL A 30 12.36 -0.64 -4.79
CA VAL A 30 13.28 0.41 -5.22
C VAL A 30 13.73 1.16 -3.97
N LEU A 31 15.04 1.21 -3.72
CA LEU A 31 15.63 1.98 -2.62
C LEU A 31 16.07 3.35 -3.10
N LEU A 32 15.70 4.39 -2.37
CA LEU A 32 16.27 5.73 -2.53
C LEU A 32 17.24 6.03 -1.38
N ALA A 33 18.42 6.55 -1.74
CA ALA A 33 19.49 6.88 -0.80
C ALA A 33 19.10 7.98 0.20
N ALA A 34 18.15 8.84 -0.15
CA ALA A 34 17.67 9.93 0.70
C ALA A 34 16.14 9.96 0.74
N VAL A 35 15.59 10.48 1.84
CA VAL A 35 14.16 10.79 1.94
C VAL A 35 13.89 12.04 1.09
N PRO A 36 13.14 11.94 -0.01
CA PRO A 36 12.83 13.09 -0.84
C PRO A 36 11.87 14.03 -0.11
N ASP A 37 11.83 15.29 -0.53
CA ASP A 37 10.75 16.19 -0.13
C ASP A 37 9.39 15.57 -0.52
N TRP A 38 8.39 15.79 0.34
CA TRP A 38 6.99 15.43 0.11
C TRP A 38 6.42 16.01 -1.19
N VAL A 39 7.06 17.03 -1.78
CA VAL A 39 6.73 17.49 -3.15
C VAL A 39 6.77 16.35 -4.17
N LEU A 40 7.69 15.38 -4.04
CA LEU A 40 7.74 14.22 -4.94
C LEU A 40 6.43 13.41 -4.90
N LEU A 41 5.74 13.39 -3.76
CA LEU A 41 4.45 12.72 -3.68
C LEU A 41 3.42 13.35 -4.61
N SER A 42 3.57 14.59 -5.10
CA SER A 42 2.65 15.14 -6.10
C SER A 42 2.93 14.66 -7.53
N THR A 43 4.11 14.10 -7.79
CA THR A 43 4.56 13.72 -9.14
C THR A 43 4.43 12.23 -9.44
N LEU A 44 3.91 11.43 -8.50
CA LEU A 44 3.76 9.97 -8.62
C LEU A 44 2.30 9.62 -8.93
N PRO A 45 1.85 9.59 -10.20
CA PRO A 45 0.42 9.48 -10.53
C PRO A 45 -0.22 8.19 -10.02
N GLU A 46 0.52 7.07 -10.00
CA GLU A 46 0.00 5.73 -9.63
C GLU A 46 0.24 5.36 -8.16
N LEU A 47 0.50 6.35 -7.30
CA LEU A 47 0.71 6.10 -5.87
C LEU A 47 -0.59 5.65 -5.19
N ALA A 48 -0.68 4.38 -4.82
CA ALA A 48 -1.85 3.83 -4.12
C ALA A 48 -1.83 4.11 -2.60
N CYS A 49 -0.64 4.17 -1.99
CA CYS A 49 -0.49 4.26 -0.53
C CYS A 49 0.87 4.88 -0.14
N VAL A 50 0.89 5.60 0.98
CA VAL A 50 2.11 6.03 1.68
C VAL A 50 2.10 5.45 3.09
N ALA A 51 3.13 4.66 3.40
CA ALA A 51 3.40 4.21 4.75
C ALA A 51 4.45 5.11 5.38
N PHE A 52 4.10 5.79 6.48
CA PHE A 52 5.04 6.65 7.19
C PHE A 52 4.76 6.59 8.69
N THR A 53 5.68 5.95 9.40
CA THR A 53 5.68 5.92 10.87
C THR A 53 6.94 6.61 11.37
N PRO A 54 6.83 7.78 12.01
CA PRO A 54 7.98 8.44 12.59
C PRO A 54 8.56 7.62 13.75
N VAL A 55 9.89 7.52 13.81
CA VAL A 55 10.60 6.96 14.98
C VAL A 55 11.10 8.11 15.84
N GLY A 56 10.64 8.16 17.09
CA GLY A 56 10.94 9.21 18.07
C GLY A 56 9.99 10.41 18.00
N GLU A 57 10.34 11.48 18.70
CA GLU A 57 9.59 12.75 18.62
C GLU A 57 9.80 13.38 17.23
N VAL A 58 8.79 13.25 16.39
CA VAL A 58 8.74 13.97 15.11
C VAL A 58 7.82 15.17 15.27
N PRO A 59 8.25 16.37 14.82
CA PRO A 59 7.42 17.56 14.90
C PRO A 59 6.05 17.29 14.29
N ALA A 60 4.98 17.64 15.01
CA ALA A 60 3.61 17.53 14.51
C ALA A 60 3.43 18.17 13.12
N GLN A 61 4.29 19.14 12.82
CA GLN A 61 4.41 19.82 11.55
C GLN A 61 4.74 18.88 10.38
N GLN A 62 5.71 17.96 10.52
CA GLN A 62 6.10 17.04 9.43
C GLN A 62 4.94 16.11 9.02
N ARG A 63 4.19 15.58 10.00
CA ARG A 63 2.98 14.79 9.75
C ARG A 63 1.85 15.60 9.12
N ARG A 64 1.76 16.88 9.45
CA ARG A 64 0.77 17.79 8.86
C ARG A 64 1.11 18.10 7.42
N ASP A 65 2.37 18.35 7.13
CA ASP A 65 2.84 18.69 5.78
C ASP A 65 2.72 17.50 4.82
N LEU A 66 3.05 16.28 5.27
CA LEU A 66 2.77 15.05 4.52
C LEU A 66 1.28 14.95 4.13
N ARG A 67 0.37 15.11 5.10
CA ARG A 67 -1.08 15.03 4.85
C ARG A 67 -1.57 16.12 3.90
N ARG A 68 -1.07 17.35 4.04
CA ARG A 68 -1.39 18.46 3.12
C ARG A 68 -0.93 18.17 1.69
N LYS A 69 0.28 17.65 1.52
CA LYS A 69 0.80 17.30 0.19
C LYS A 69 0.03 16.15 -0.44
N LEU A 70 -0.33 15.11 0.33
CA LEU A 70 -1.20 14.03 -0.14
C LEU A 70 -2.59 14.55 -0.55
N ALA A 71 -3.18 15.46 0.23
CA ALA A 71 -4.48 16.05 -0.08
C ALA A 71 -4.47 17.01 -1.29
N ALA A 72 -3.31 17.61 -1.60
CA ALA A 72 -3.15 18.49 -2.75
C ALA A 72 -2.89 17.74 -4.07
N ARG A 73 -2.74 16.41 -4.02
CA ARG A 73 -2.54 15.59 -5.23
C ARG A 73 -3.79 15.62 -6.11
N SER A 74 -3.58 15.61 -7.42
CA SER A 74 -4.62 15.27 -8.38
C SER A 74 -4.84 13.75 -8.43
N GLY A 75 -6.05 13.34 -8.81
CA GLY A 75 -6.42 11.93 -8.93
C GLY A 75 -7.00 11.33 -7.64
N PRO A 76 -6.92 10.00 -7.47
CA PRO A 76 -7.49 9.32 -6.30
C PRO A 76 -6.87 9.78 -4.97
N ILE A 77 -7.69 9.74 -3.92
CA ILE A 77 -7.21 9.95 -2.55
C ILE A 77 -6.25 8.82 -2.19
N VAL A 78 -5.01 9.18 -1.87
CA VAL A 78 -3.96 8.23 -1.48
C VAL A 78 -4.09 7.89 0.00
N ARG A 79 -4.06 6.59 0.32
CA ARG A 79 -4.09 6.12 1.70
C ARG A 79 -2.79 6.48 2.42
N HIS A 80 -2.90 7.03 3.63
CA HIS A 80 -1.78 7.18 4.56
C HIS A 80 -1.88 6.11 5.66
N VAL A 81 -0.87 5.25 5.77
CA VAL A 81 -0.77 4.19 6.78
C VAL A 81 0.27 4.58 7.82
N SER A 82 -0.14 4.64 9.08
CA SER A 82 0.75 4.99 10.21
C SER A 82 0.98 3.84 11.18
N GLU A 83 0.15 2.81 11.07
CA GLU A 83 0.18 1.56 11.82
C GLU A 83 1.41 0.74 11.42
N VAL A 84 2.13 0.24 12.42
CA VAL A 84 3.35 -0.57 12.20
C VAL A 84 3.01 -1.89 11.50
N LEU A 85 1.87 -2.52 11.84
CA LEU A 85 1.45 -3.80 11.29
C LEU A 85 -0.03 -3.78 10.91
N ALA A 86 -0.32 -3.51 9.63
CA ALA A 86 -1.68 -3.52 9.10
C ALA A 86 -1.72 -4.05 7.65
N PRO A 87 -1.53 -5.37 7.41
CA PRO A 87 -1.48 -5.93 6.05
C PRO A 87 -2.70 -5.63 5.19
N ALA A 88 -3.90 -5.64 5.79
CA ALA A 88 -5.16 -5.33 5.09
C ALA A 88 -5.16 -3.95 4.42
N LEU A 89 -4.42 -2.98 4.97
CA LEU A 89 -4.29 -1.64 4.39
C LEU A 89 -3.41 -1.58 3.14
N TYR A 90 -2.77 -2.69 2.75
CA TYR A 90 -1.99 -2.81 1.52
C TYR A 90 -2.63 -3.74 0.48
N MET A 91 -3.89 -4.13 0.68
CA MET A 91 -4.63 -4.98 -0.26
C MET A 91 -5.74 -4.18 -0.94
N HIS A 92 -6.10 -4.60 -2.15
CA HIS A 92 -7.32 -4.19 -2.83
C HIS A 92 -8.36 -5.29 -2.70
N GLU A 93 -9.50 -4.93 -2.11
CA GLU A 93 -10.65 -5.82 -2.04
C GLU A 93 -11.36 -5.85 -3.40
N ARG A 94 -11.76 -7.05 -3.84
CA ARG A 94 -12.56 -7.26 -5.05
C ARG A 94 -13.75 -8.13 -4.67
N HIS A 95 -14.95 -7.66 -4.96
CA HIS A 95 -16.17 -8.43 -4.74
C HIS A 95 -16.69 -8.95 -6.09
N LEU A 96 -17.02 -10.24 -6.13
CA LEU A 96 -17.62 -10.90 -7.28
C LEU A 96 -18.84 -11.69 -6.81
N CYS A 97 -20.01 -11.35 -7.33
CA CYS A 97 -21.24 -12.10 -7.11
C CYS A 97 -21.56 -12.91 -8.36
N VAL A 98 -21.54 -14.24 -8.25
CA VAL A 98 -21.85 -15.15 -9.36
C VAL A 98 -23.28 -15.68 -9.18
N ASN A 99 -24.13 -15.47 -10.18
CA ASN A 99 -25.44 -16.11 -10.22
C ASN A 99 -25.29 -17.58 -10.62
N THR A 100 -25.22 -18.47 -9.64
CA THR A 100 -25.09 -19.93 -9.85
C THR A 100 -26.35 -20.58 -10.42
N THR A 101 -27.47 -19.85 -10.50
CA THR A 101 -28.75 -20.33 -11.06
C THR A 101 -29.04 -19.79 -12.45
N ALA A 102 -28.12 -19.02 -13.04
CA ALA A 102 -28.34 -18.36 -14.34
C ALA A 102 -28.70 -19.34 -15.48
N ALA A 103 -28.25 -20.60 -15.40
CA ALA A 103 -28.58 -21.65 -16.36
C ALA A 103 -29.97 -22.31 -16.14
N GLY A 104 -30.79 -21.80 -15.22
CA GLY A 104 -32.16 -22.26 -15.00
C GLY A 104 -32.33 -23.37 -13.95
N GLY A 105 -31.30 -23.68 -13.18
CA GLY A 105 -31.36 -24.66 -12.09
C GLY A 105 -30.20 -24.50 -11.12
N ASN A 106 -30.39 -24.95 -9.88
CA ASN A 106 -29.32 -24.97 -8.88
C ASN A 106 -28.79 -26.41 -8.76
N VAL A 107 -27.62 -26.65 -9.35
CA VAL A 107 -26.96 -27.97 -9.36
C VAL A 107 -26.78 -28.51 -7.93
N SER A 108 -26.45 -27.65 -6.96
CA SER A 108 -26.30 -28.05 -5.55
C SER A 108 -27.61 -28.51 -4.91
N LEU A 109 -28.74 -27.89 -5.27
CA LEU A 109 -30.07 -28.34 -4.81
C LEU A 109 -30.47 -29.68 -5.43
N ILE A 110 -30.13 -29.90 -6.70
CA ILE A 110 -30.44 -31.16 -7.40
C ILE A 110 -29.61 -32.32 -6.84
N ALA A 111 -28.33 -32.09 -6.54
CA ALA A 111 -27.43 -33.13 -6.01
C ALA A 111 -27.77 -33.59 -4.58
N GLY A 112 -28.44 -32.76 -3.77
CA GLY A 112 -28.85 -33.09 -2.40
C GLY A 112 -30.24 -33.74 -2.29
N ALA A 113 -30.96 -33.89 -3.40
CA ALA A 113 -32.30 -34.49 -3.45
C ALA A 113 -32.29 -35.99 -3.84
N GLY A 114 -31.12 -36.57 -4.11
CA GLY A 114 -30.92 -38.00 -4.36
C GLY A 114 -30.36 -38.72 -3.14
#